data_AF-A0A1Q7SKS0-F1
#
_entry.id   AF-A0A1Q7SKS0-F1
#
_cell.length_a   1.000
_cell.length_b   1.000
_cell.length_c   1.000
_cell.angle_alpha   90.00
_cell.angle_beta   90.00
_cell.angle_gamma   90.00
#
_symmetry.space_group_name_H-M   'P 1'
#
loop_
_entity.id
_entity.type
_entity.pdbx_description
1 polymer ?
#
loop_
_entity_poly.entity_id
_entity_poly.type
_entity_poly.pdbx_seq_one_letter_code
_entity_poly.pdbx_strand_id
1 'polypeptide(L)'
;MTPLRPALVCRALLAALDASDGRRRRRKRDTTPDAIGMSLKRRLLAEAIEQDPDPEAFDTWLLERCLARAEAVSMGAMRAMARDVLEEWRFAAASDDFQRWLDAGAPSEDRG
;
A
#
# COMPACT_ATOMS: atom_id res chain seq x y z
N MET A 1 -5.50 -10.70 -20.81
CA MET A 1 -5.65 -10.45 -19.36
C MET A 1 -5.51 -8.95 -19.14
N THR A 2 -6.44 -8.34 -18.42
CA THR A 2 -6.34 -6.92 -18.05
C THR A 2 -5.36 -6.79 -16.88
N PRO A 3 -4.38 -5.88 -16.92
CA PRO A 3 -3.41 -5.74 -15.83
C PRO A 3 -4.10 -5.31 -14.53
N LEU A 4 -3.69 -5.92 -13.41
CA LEU A 4 -4.25 -5.66 -12.09
C LEU A 4 -4.15 -4.18 -11.71
N ARG A 5 -5.29 -3.53 -11.45
CA ARG A 5 -5.36 -2.12 -11.07
C ARG A 5 -4.66 -1.87 -9.71
N PRO A 6 -3.72 -0.92 -9.61
CA PRO A 6 -3.05 -0.57 -8.36
C PRO A 6 -4.01 -0.21 -7.22
N ALA A 7 -5.11 0.48 -7.51
CA ALA A 7 -6.09 0.89 -6.50
C ALA A 7 -6.71 -0.31 -5.75
N LEU A 8 -6.90 -1.46 -6.40
CA LEU A 8 -7.44 -2.67 -5.77
C LEU A 8 -6.49 -3.22 -4.71
N VAL A 9 -5.22 -3.37 -5.08
CA VAL A 9 -4.17 -3.83 -4.15
C VAL A 9 -3.99 -2.81 -3.03
N CYS A 10 -3.93 -1.52 -3.37
CA CYS A 10 -3.74 -0.46 -2.37
C CYS A 10 -4.88 -0.44 -1.34
N ARG A 11 -6.12 -0.71 -1.76
CA ARG A 11 -7.28 -0.85 -0.85
C ARG A 11 -7.13 -2.04 0.08
N ALA A 12 -6.73 -3.21 -0.43
CA ALA A 12 -6.51 -4.40 0.38
C ALA A 12 -5.37 -4.18 1.40
N LEU A 13 -4.26 -3.57 0.96
CA LEU A 13 -3.14 -3.21 1.84
C LEU A 13 -3.56 -2.22 2.93
N LEU A 14 -4.33 -1.18 2.58
CA LEU A 14 -4.82 -0.20 3.56
C LEU A 14 -5.72 -0.85 4.62
N ALA A 15 -6.64 -1.70 4.20
CA ALA A 15 -7.51 -2.45 5.12
C ALA A 15 -6.69 -3.36 6.06
N ALA A 16 -5.66 -4.05 5.53
CA ALA A 16 -4.78 -4.89 6.34
C ALA A 16 -3.94 -4.07 7.36
N LEU A 17 -3.50 -2.87 6.98
CA LEU A 17 -2.81 -1.95 7.89
C LEU A 17 -3.74 -1.48 9.01
N ASP A 18 -4.98 -1.12 8.70
CA ASP A 18 -5.96 -0.66 9.68
C ASP A 18 -6.34 -1.77 10.68
N ALA A 19 -6.55 -3.00 10.18
CA ALA A 19 -6.80 -4.17 11.02
C ALA A 19 -5.61 -4.47 11.96
N SER A 20 -4.37 -4.27 11.46
CA SER A 20 -3.16 -4.53 12.22
C SER A 20 -2.82 -3.44 13.25
N ASP A 21 -3.16 -2.18 12.98
CA ASP A 21 -2.99 -1.09 13.95
C ASP A 21 -3.95 -1.23 15.15
N GLY A 22 -5.16 -1.74 14.93
CA GLY A 22 -6.08 -2.13 16.00
C GLY A 22 -5.47 -3.16 16.95
N ARG A 23 -4.67 -4.11 16.42
CA ARG A 23 -3.94 -5.11 17.22
C ARG A 23 -2.69 -4.51 17.88
N ARG A 24 -1.97 -3.62 17.19
CA ARG A 24 -0.70 -3.01 17.68
C ARG A 24 -0.91 -2.05 18.84
N ARG A 25 -1.98 -1.23 18.82
CA ARG A 25 -2.36 -0.34 19.93
C ARG A 25 -2.52 -1.06 21.29
N ARG A 26 -2.76 -2.37 21.27
CA ARG A 26 -2.88 -3.22 22.47
C ARG A 26 -1.53 -3.58 23.11
N ARG A 27 -0.38 -3.31 22.46
CA ARG A 27 0.96 -3.67 22.96
C ARG A 27 1.84 -2.43 23.18
N LYS A 28 2.41 -2.31 24.37
CA LYS A 28 3.19 -1.17 24.88
C LYS A 28 4.64 -1.19 24.35
N ARG A 29 4.85 -1.06 23.04
CA ARG A 29 6.19 -0.98 22.42
C ARG A 29 6.37 0.37 21.76
N ASP A 30 7.52 1.01 22.00
CA ASP A 30 7.86 2.30 21.39
C ASP A 30 8.28 2.07 19.93
N THR A 31 7.48 2.58 18.99
CA THR A 31 7.56 2.28 17.55
C THR A 31 7.59 3.56 16.72
N THR A 32 8.24 4.60 17.24
CA THR A 32 8.19 5.96 16.66
C THR A 32 8.76 6.06 15.22
N PRO A 33 9.91 5.43 14.86
CA PRO A 33 10.38 5.41 13.46
C PRO A 33 9.40 4.69 12.51
N ASP A 34 8.80 3.60 13.00
CA ASP A 34 7.74 2.88 12.31
C ASP A 34 6.51 3.76 12.08
N ALA A 35 6.18 4.66 13.01
CA ALA A 35 4.99 5.49 12.92
C ALA A 35 5.04 6.49 11.75
N ILE A 36 6.21 7.09 11.49
CA ILE A 36 6.39 8.01 10.35
C ILE A 36 6.27 7.26 9.03
N GLY A 37 7.01 6.14 8.88
CA GLY A 37 6.95 5.31 7.67
C GLY A 37 5.54 4.77 7.40
N MET A 38 4.87 4.24 8.42
CA MET A 38 3.50 3.72 8.28
C MET A 38 2.48 4.82 7.95
N SER A 39 2.66 6.03 8.49
CA SER A 39 1.80 7.17 8.15
C SER A 39 1.99 7.60 6.69
N LEU A 40 3.23 7.58 6.19
CA LEU A 40 3.53 7.84 4.78
C LEU A 40 2.93 6.76 3.87
N LYS A 41 3.09 5.48 4.23
CA LYS A 41 2.53 4.35 3.48
C LYS A 41 1.01 4.47 3.40
N ARG A 42 0.32 4.71 4.53
CA ARG A 42 -1.15 4.91 4.54
C ARG A 42 -1.59 6.04 3.61
N ARG A 43 -0.90 7.18 3.65
CA ARG A 43 -1.23 8.31 2.77
C ARG A 43 -1.01 7.97 1.29
N LEU A 44 0.10 7.30 0.97
CA LEU A 44 0.41 6.89 -0.40
C LEU A 44 -0.63 5.91 -0.95
N LEU A 45 -1.05 4.94 -0.13
CA LEU A 45 -2.11 3.99 -0.46
C LEU A 45 -3.45 4.69 -0.70
N ALA A 46 -3.84 5.63 0.19
CA ALA A 46 -5.07 6.40 0.04
C ALA A 46 -5.07 7.22 -1.26
N GLU A 47 -3.97 7.89 -1.58
CA GLU A 47 -3.83 8.66 -2.82
C GLU A 47 -3.87 7.78 -4.07
N ALA A 48 -3.31 6.57 -4.03
CA ALA A 48 -3.36 5.63 -5.14
C ALA A 48 -4.79 5.09 -5.35
N ILE A 49 -5.56 4.90 -4.28
CA ILE A 49 -6.96 4.51 -4.35
C ILE A 49 -7.81 5.63 -4.97
N GLU A 50 -7.56 6.88 -4.58
CA GLU A 50 -8.31 8.04 -5.05
C GLU A 50 -8.04 8.33 -6.53
N GLN A 51 -6.78 8.24 -6.95
CA GLN A 51 -6.37 8.62 -8.31
C GLN A 51 -6.37 7.47 -9.31
N ASP A 52 -6.46 6.23 -8.84
CA ASP A 52 -6.49 5.00 -9.65
C ASP A 52 -5.48 5.03 -10.82
N PRO A 53 -4.16 5.14 -10.53
CA PRO A 53 -3.16 5.26 -11.57
C PRO A 53 -3.15 4.04 -12.48
N ASP A 54 -2.81 4.26 -13.75
CA ASP A 54 -2.69 3.14 -14.69
C ASP A 54 -1.59 2.16 -14.23
N PRO A 55 -1.83 0.83 -14.27
CA PRO A 55 -0.83 -0.21 -14.05
C PRO A 55 0.53 0.05 -14.71
N GLU A 56 0.54 0.51 -15.96
CA GLU A 56 1.77 0.75 -16.72
C GLU A 56 2.51 2.01 -16.24
N ALA A 57 1.76 2.97 -15.70
CA ALA A 57 2.29 4.24 -15.20
C ALA A 57 2.54 4.23 -13.68
N PHE A 58 2.23 3.15 -12.96
CA PHE A 58 2.21 3.16 -11.51
C PHE A 58 3.59 3.42 -10.88
N ASP A 59 4.65 2.86 -11.45
CA ASP A 59 6.04 3.10 -11.01
C ASP A 59 6.42 4.59 -11.17
N THR A 60 6.09 5.17 -12.32
CA THR A 60 6.29 6.60 -12.60
C THR A 60 5.49 7.48 -11.64
N TRP A 61 4.22 7.13 -11.39
CA TRP A 61 3.35 7.85 -10.46
C TRP A 61 3.92 7.82 -9.03
N LEU A 62 4.48 6.70 -8.59
CA LEU A 62 5.14 6.58 -7.27
C LEU A 62 6.42 7.42 -7.19
N LEU A 63 7.21 7.48 -8.26
CA LEU A 63 8.39 8.33 -8.36
C LEU A 63 8.03 9.81 -8.25
N GLU A 64 6.99 10.25 -8.95
CA GLU A 64 6.48 11.63 -8.88
C GLU A 64 6.10 12.01 -7.44
N ARG A 65 5.50 11.10 -6.67
CA ARG A 65 5.20 11.33 -5.25
C ARG A 65 6.44 11.45 -4.38
N CYS A 66 7.49 10.70 -4.69
CA CYS A 66 8.76 10.84 -4.00
C CYS A 66 9.39 12.22 -4.26
N LEU A 67 9.29 12.71 -5.50
CA LEU A 67 9.85 14.00 -5.90
C LEU A 67 9.04 15.17 -5.35
N ALA A 68 7.71 15.12 -5.44
CA ALA A 68 6.82 16.18 -4.94
C ALA A 68 6.88 16.39 -3.42
N ARG A 69 7.42 15.42 -2.66
CA ARG A 69 7.55 15.47 -1.19
C ARG A 69 8.99 15.54 -0.70
N ALA A 70 9.94 15.79 -1.61
CA ALA A 70 11.37 15.90 -1.31
C ALA A 70 11.69 16.91 -0.19
N GLU A 71 10.87 17.95 -0.05
CA GLU A 71 11.13 19.08 0.85
C GLU A 71 10.46 18.96 2.24
N ALA A 72 9.50 18.03 2.42
CA ALA A 72 8.65 18.01 3.62
C ALA A 72 8.90 16.82 4.57
N VAL A 73 9.53 15.73 4.10
CA VAL A 73 9.74 14.50 4.87
C VAL A 73 11.08 13.87 4.45
N SER A 74 11.66 12.98 5.26
CA SER A 74 12.83 12.19 4.85
C SER A 74 12.55 11.51 3.50
N MET A 75 13.17 12.04 2.43
CA MET A 75 13.04 11.51 1.07
C MET A 75 13.36 10.00 1.03
N GLY A 76 14.28 9.54 1.89
CA GLY A 76 14.59 8.12 2.04
C GLY A 76 13.41 7.29 2.55
N ALA A 77 12.68 7.78 3.55
CA ALA A 77 11.50 7.09 4.08
C ALA A 77 10.37 7.03 3.04
N MET A 78 10.13 8.12 2.31
CA MET A 78 9.13 8.14 1.24
C MET A 78 9.50 7.16 0.11
N ARG A 79 10.76 7.16 -0.34
CA ARG A 79 11.26 6.23 -1.36
C ARG A 79 11.16 4.77 -0.90
N ALA A 80 11.45 4.49 0.37
CA ALA A 80 11.32 3.16 0.92
C ALA A 80 9.86 2.67 0.88
N MET A 81 8.90 3.50 1.31
CA MET A 81 7.48 3.15 1.27
C MET A 81 6.93 3.03 -0.16
N ALA A 82 7.40 3.87 -1.09
CA ALA A 82 7.02 3.75 -2.49
C ALA A 82 7.48 2.43 -3.13
N ARG A 83 8.72 2.00 -2.84
CA ARG A 83 9.25 0.70 -3.28
C ARG A 83 8.48 -0.47 -2.70
N ASP A 84 8.23 -0.43 -1.40
CA ASP A 84 7.45 -1.42 -0.68
C ASP A 84 6.04 -1.59 -1.29
N VAL A 85 5.34 -0.49 -1.57
CA VAL A 85 4.03 -0.53 -2.26
C VAL A 85 4.13 -1.09 -3.69
N LEU A 86 5.18 -0.74 -4.44
CA LEU A 86 5.40 -1.24 -5.80
C LEU A 86 5.66 -2.75 -5.81
N GLU A 87 6.47 -3.25 -4.88
CA GLU A 87 6.79 -4.67 -4.74
C GLU A 87 5.53 -5.49 -4.39
N GLU A 88 4.72 -5.01 -3.44
CA GLU A 88 3.45 -5.65 -3.07
C GLU A 88 2.47 -5.72 -4.26
N TRP A 89 2.35 -4.64 -5.04
CA TRP A 89 1.50 -4.64 -6.23
C TRP A 89 2.03 -5.59 -7.31
N ARG A 90 3.33 -5.59 -7.58
CA ARG A 90 3.94 -6.52 -8.56
C ARG A 90 3.77 -7.97 -8.13
N PHE A 91 3.93 -8.26 -6.83
CA PHE A 91 3.70 -9.60 -6.27
C PHE A 91 2.24 -10.03 -6.44
N ALA A 92 1.29 -9.17 -6.08
CA ALA A 92 -0.14 -9.41 -6.27
C ALA A 92 -0.52 -9.60 -7.75
N ALA A 93 0.09 -8.85 -8.67
CA ALA A 93 -0.11 -8.97 -10.10
C ALA A 93 0.46 -10.28 -10.67
N ALA A 94 1.51 -10.84 -10.06
CA ALA A 94 2.11 -12.11 -10.43
C ALA A 94 1.46 -13.33 -9.74
N SER A 95 0.55 -13.12 -8.78
CA SER A 95 -0.09 -14.18 -8.01
C SER A 95 -1.48 -14.52 -8.58
N ASP A 96 -1.58 -15.69 -9.20
CA ASP A 96 -2.86 -16.22 -9.69
C ASP A 96 -3.89 -16.42 -8.56
N ASP A 97 -3.43 -16.84 -7.38
CA ASP A 97 -4.31 -17.02 -6.22
C ASP A 97 -4.86 -15.68 -5.71
N PHE A 98 -4.06 -14.62 -5.74
CA PHE A 98 -4.53 -13.28 -5.40
C PHE A 98 -5.56 -12.76 -6.40
N GLN A 99 -5.35 -13.00 -7.70
CA GLN A 99 -6.37 -12.67 -8.72
C GLN A 99 -7.69 -13.40 -8.45
N ARG A 100 -7.63 -14.71 -8.20
CA ARG A 100 -8.82 -15.52 -7.86
C ARG A 100 -9.53 -15.03 -6.60
N TRP A 101 -8.78 -14.62 -5.57
CA TRP A 101 -9.34 -14.06 -4.36
C TRP A 101 -10.05 -12.72 -4.60
N LEU A 102 -9.49 -11.86 -5.46
CA LEU A 102 -10.15 -10.62 -5.89
C LEU A 102 -11.41 -10.90 -6.70
N ASP A 103 -11.37 -11.83 -7.65
CA ASP A 103 -12.53 -12.26 -8.45
C ASP A 103 -13.65 -12.83 -7.57
N ALA A 104 -13.30 -13.45 -6.44
CA ALA A 104 -14.23 -13.92 -5.42
C ALA A 104 -14.80 -12.80 -4.51
N GLY A 105 -14.47 -11.54 -4.76
CA GLY A 105 -14.96 -10.39 -4.00
C GLY A 105 -14.14 -10.05 -2.77
N ALA A 106 -12.86 -10.48 -2.72
CA ALA A 106 -11.94 -10.23 -1.62
C ALA A 106 -12.49 -10.63 -0.22
N PRO A 107 -13.00 -11.86 -0.05
CA PRO A 107 -13.57 -12.30 1.22
C PRO A 107 -12.50 -12.29 2.32
N SER A 108 -12.82 -11.67 3.46
CA SER A 108 -11.95 -11.68 4.65
C SER A 108 -12.23 -12.93 5.50
N GLU A 109 -11.19 -13.69 5.82
CA GLU A 109 -11.26 -14.83 6.75
C GLU A 109 -11.24 -14.42 8.24
N ASP A 110 -11.09 -13.12 8.54
CA ASP A 110 -11.10 -12.58 9.92
C ASP A 110 -12.54 -12.48 10.51
N ARG A 111 -13.35 -13.53 10.33
CA ARG A 111 -14.56 -13.78 11.11
C ARG A 111 -14.31 -14.97 12.06
N GLY A 112 -13.64 -14.68 13.18
CA GLY A 112 -13.41 -15.58 14.30
C GLY A 112 -13.19 -14.82 15.58
#